data_AF-A0A2E6K5S4-F1
#
_entry.id   AF-A0A2E6K5S4-F1
#
_cell.length_a   1.000
_cell.length_b   1.000
_cell.length_c   1.000
_cell.angle_alpha   90.00
_cell.angle_beta   90.00
_cell.angle_gamma   90.00
#
_symmetry.space_group_name_H-M   'P 1'
#
loop_
_entity.id
_entity.type
_entity.pdbx_description
1 polymer ?
#
loop_
_entity_poly.entity_id
_entity_poly.type
_entity_poly.pdbx_seq_one_letter_code
_entity_poly.pdbx_strand_id
1 'polypeptide(L)'
;RVLVAPTVAAQMTDLLQTAVNTGTGRAAQIGRPVAGKTGTTSSNKDGYFVGFSSGVTTGVWMGRDDNRRVGGLQGGRAPAQAFAAFMRYAVKDRPIEEFETEVQVPEWQLDEEDDFFFGDPDDYYYIDEQGNLIEPGRSEGPGGALPEPRDQSEQDSGVEVTRPQQPRVQRVPPPRPQPSTGRGEDGAPQAIDDDFLDGVIGRDR
;
A
#
# COMPACT_ATOMS: atom_id res chain seq x y z
N ARG A 1 -16.83 0.60 18.40
CA ARG A 1 -15.90 -0.30 17.68
C ARG A 1 -15.17 0.54 16.65
N VAL A 2 -13.84 0.58 16.70
CA VAL A 2 -13.02 1.23 15.68
C VAL A 2 -12.90 0.26 14.49
N LEU A 3 -13.14 0.74 13.26
CA LEU A 3 -13.11 -0.10 12.04
C LEU A 3 -11.75 -0.08 11.34
N VAL A 4 -11.03 1.04 11.43
CA VAL A 4 -9.74 1.29 10.76
C VAL A 4 -8.78 1.89 11.79
N ALA A 5 -7.51 1.47 11.77
CA ALA A 5 -6.51 2.02 12.67
C ALA A 5 -6.35 3.54 12.46
N PRO A 6 -6.18 4.35 13.52
CA PRO A 6 -6.00 5.80 13.39
C PRO A 6 -4.88 6.20 12.44
N THR A 7 -3.76 5.47 12.48
CA THR A 7 -2.62 5.61 11.56
C THR A 7 -3.02 5.51 10.08
N VAL A 8 -3.81 4.49 9.74
CA VAL A 8 -4.27 4.28 8.36
C VAL A 8 -5.23 5.39 7.93
N ALA A 9 -6.11 5.84 8.83
CA ALA A 9 -7.03 6.95 8.54
C ALA A 9 -6.28 8.28 8.29
N ALA A 10 -5.24 8.55 9.08
CA ALA A 10 -4.37 9.72 8.93
C ALA A 10 -3.59 9.68 7.59
N GLN A 11 -2.97 8.56 7.25
CA GLN A 11 -2.30 8.37 5.95
C GLN A 11 -3.28 8.53 4.77
N MET A 12 -4.46 7.93 4.84
CA MET A 12 -5.49 8.09 3.80
C MET A 12 -5.97 9.53 3.68
N THR A 13 -6.04 10.27 4.79
CA THR A 13 -6.39 11.68 4.79
C THR A 13 -5.32 12.50 4.07
N ASP A 14 -4.04 12.24 4.30
CA ASP A 14 -2.93 12.90 3.60
C ASP A 14 -2.99 12.67 2.07
N LEU A 15 -3.21 11.43 1.65
CA LEU A 15 -3.39 11.10 0.22
C LEU A 15 -4.59 11.83 -0.40
N LEU A 16 -5.70 11.92 0.34
CA LEU A 16 -6.90 12.63 -0.11
C LEU A 16 -6.75 14.15 -0.11
N GLN A 17 -5.91 14.72 0.75
CA GLN A 17 -5.53 16.13 0.69
C GLN A 17 -4.72 16.40 -0.57
N THR A 18 -3.76 15.54 -0.88
CA THR A 18 -2.96 15.64 -2.11
C THR A 18 -3.85 15.60 -3.36
N ALA A 19 -4.88 14.74 -3.38
CA ALA A 19 -5.84 14.68 -4.49
C ALA A 19 -6.59 16.01 -4.73
N VAL A 20 -6.81 16.83 -3.70
CA VAL A 20 -7.42 18.16 -3.80
C VAL A 20 -6.38 19.25 -4.08
N ASN A 21 -5.19 19.17 -3.49
CA ASN A 21 -4.17 20.21 -3.66
C ASN A 21 -3.54 20.19 -5.06
N THR A 22 -3.19 19.01 -5.55
CA THR A 22 -2.45 18.84 -6.82
C THR A 22 -3.14 17.87 -7.79
N GLY A 23 -4.08 17.06 -7.33
CA GLY A 23 -4.74 16.05 -8.14
C GLY A 23 -6.03 16.48 -8.86
N THR A 24 -6.86 15.49 -9.16
CA THR A 24 -8.13 15.66 -9.92
C THR A 24 -9.19 16.43 -9.17
N GLY A 25 -9.05 16.58 -7.85
CA GLY A 25 -9.98 17.28 -6.96
C GLY A 25 -9.74 18.79 -6.84
N ARG A 26 -8.83 19.38 -7.61
CA ARG A 26 -8.40 20.79 -7.46
C ARG A 26 -9.54 21.82 -7.41
N ALA A 27 -10.62 21.58 -8.14
CA ALA A 27 -11.78 22.47 -8.14
C ALA A 27 -12.57 22.48 -6.79
N ALA A 28 -12.32 21.52 -5.90
CA ALA A 28 -12.95 21.42 -4.59
C ALA A 28 -12.26 22.27 -3.50
N GLN A 29 -11.13 22.93 -3.81
CA GLN A 29 -10.39 23.74 -2.85
C GLN A 29 -11.19 24.99 -2.43
N ILE A 30 -11.24 25.23 -1.12
CA ILE A 30 -11.99 26.32 -0.47
C ILE A 30 -11.10 27.33 0.26
N GLY A 31 -9.77 27.19 0.18
CA GLY A 31 -8.80 28.04 0.88
C GLY A 31 -8.47 27.59 2.30
N ARG A 32 -8.71 26.32 2.61
CA ARG A 32 -8.53 25.67 3.92
C ARG A 32 -8.17 24.20 3.69
N PRO A 33 -7.71 23.44 4.71
CA PRO A 33 -7.48 22.00 4.57
C PRO A 33 -8.75 21.28 4.12
N VAL A 34 -8.66 20.58 2.98
CA VAL A 34 -9.74 19.77 2.40
C VAL A 34 -9.16 18.46 1.90
N ALA A 35 -9.76 17.35 2.31
CA ALA A 35 -9.47 16.03 1.79
C ALA A 35 -10.67 15.56 0.95
N GLY A 36 -10.43 14.98 -0.22
CA GLY A 36 -11.53 14.47 -1.03
C GLY A 36 -11.12 13.74 -2.29
N LYS A 37 -12.08 13.03 -2.89
CA LYS A 37 -11.88 12.20 -4.07
C LYS A 37 -12.95 12.44 -5.12
N THR A 38 -12.50 12.48 -6.36
CA THR A 38 -13.38 12.45 -7.53
C THR A 38 -13.74 11.02 -7.91
N GLY A 39 -14.97 10.82 -8.36
CA GLY A 39 -15.33 9.67 -9.16
C GLY A 39 -16.18 10.04 -10.37
N THR A 40 -16.02 9.25 -11.42
CA THR A 40 -16.73 9.40 -12.69
C THR A 40 -17.07 8.01 -13.21
N THR A 41 -18.29 7.78 -13.67
CA THR A 41 -18.64 6.51 -14.32
C THR A 41 -18.05 6.44 -15.74
N SER A 42 -17.66 5.24 -16.19
CA SER A 42 -17.05 5.01 -17.51
C SER A 42 -17.93 5.52 -18.67
N SER A 43 -19.25 5.44 -18.50
CA SER A 43 -20.23 5.94 -19.47
C SER A 43 -20.45 7.46 -19.42
N ASN A 44 -19.76 8.20 -18.54
CA ASN A 44 -19.93 9.63 -18.27
C ASN A 44 -21.39 10.02 -17.98
N LYS A 45 -22.11 9.15 -17.28
CA LYS A 45 -23.50 9.39 -16.86
C LYS A 45 -23.55 10.06 -15.49
N ASP A 46 -22.56 9.75 -14.67
CA ASP A 46 -22.46 10.18 -13.29
C ASP A 46 -21.08 10.77 -13.03
N GLY A 47 -21.08 11.88 -12.31
CA GLY A 47 -19.89 12.47 -11.71
C GLY A 47 -20.17 12.74 -10.25
N TYR A 48 -19.23 12.36 -9.39
CA TYR A 48 -19.35 12.64 -7.97
C TYR A 48 -18.03 13.15 -7.39
N PHE A 49 -18.17 13.93 -6.33
CA PHE A 49 -17.08 14.36 -5.48
C PHE A 49 -17.48 14.15 -4.04
N VAL A 50 -16.64 13.48 -3.27
CA VAL A 50 -16.83 13.29 -1.84
C VAL A 50 -15.62 13.83 -1.12
N GLY A 51 -15.84 14.65 -0.10
CA GLY A 51 -14.75 15.23 0.68
C GLY A 51 -15.20 15.70 2.04
N PHE A 52 -14.23 16.10 2.85
CA PHE A 52 -14.45 16.58 4.20
C PHE A 52 -13.48 17.71 4.57
N SER A 53 -13.92 18.57 5.48
CA SER A 53 -13.14 19.68 6.06
C SER A 53 -13.82 20.19 7.32
N SER A 54 -13.04 20.64 8.31
CA SER A 54 -13.54 21.30 9.54
C SER A 54 -14.67 20.52 10.24
N GLY A 55 -14.52 19.19 10.32
CA GLY A 55 -15.51 18.28 10.91
C GLY A 55 -16.84 18.14 10.14
N VAL A 56 -16.87 18.45 8.84
CA VAL A 56 -18.04 18.22 7.96
C VAL A 56 -17.64 17.35 6.78
N THR A 57 -18.43 16.30 6.52
CA THR A 57 -18.31 15.45 5.32
C THR A 57 -19.46 15.76 4.37
N THR A 58 -19.14 15.97 3.09
CA THR A 58 -20.13 16.25 2.04
C THR A 58 -19.84 15.40 0.80
N GLY A 59 -20.90 14.80 0.26
CA GLY A 59 -20.89 14.16 -1.05
C GLY A 59 -21.78 14.93 -2.03
N VAL A 60 -21.26 15.21 -3.22
CA VAL A 60 -22.02 15.79 -4.33
C VAL A 60 -22.03 14.79 -5.46
N TRP A 61 -23.22 14.38 -5.89
CA TRP A 61 -23.44 13.61 -7.12
C TRP A 61 -24.16 14.49 -8.13
N MET A 62 -23.79 14.31 -9.40
CA MET A 62 -24.49 14.88 -10.53
C MET A 62 -24.65 13.80 -11.58
N GLY A 63 -25.85 13.71 -12.13
CA GLY A 63 -26.20 12.83 -13.24
C GLY A 63 -27.54 13.25 -13.82
N ARG A 64 -28.03 12.47 -14.77
CA ARG A 64 -29.37 12.68 -15.33
C ARG A 64 -30.30 11.60 -14.84
N ASP A 65 -31.51 11.99 -14.49
CA ASP A 65 -32.56 11.06 -14.04
C ASP A 65 -32.91 10.02 -15.12
N ASP A 66 -32.75 10.38 -16.39
CA ASP A 66 -32.97 9.48 -17.54
C ASP A 66 -31.76 8.60 -17.90
N ASN A 67 -30.71 8.61 -17.08
CA ASN A 67 -29.49 7.83 -17.23
C ASN A 67 -28.78 7.99 -18.60
N ARG A 68 -29.05 9.09 -19.30
CA ARG A 68 -28.33 9.44 -20.53
C ARG A 68 -26.99 10.09 -20.20
N ARG A 69 -26.04 9.99 -21.13
CA ARG A 69 -24.71 10.58 -21.00
C ARG A 69 -24.78 12.09 -20.81
N VAL A 70 -23.95 12.62 -19.92
CA VAL A 70 -23.69 14.05 -19.78
C VAL A 70 -22.31 14.34 -20.37
N GLY A 71 -22.28 15.07 -21.49
CA GLY A 71 -21.03 15.40 -22.16
C GLY A 71 -20.09 16.19 -21.25
N GLY A 72 -18.88 15.67 -21.03
CA GLY A 72 -17.84 16.35 -20.23
C GLY A 72 -18.01 16.24 -18.71
N LEU A 73 -19.02 15.51 -18.23
CA LEU A 73 -19.22 15.27 -16.80
C LEU A 73 -18.08 14.44 -16.23
N GLN A 74 -17.44 15.00 -15.21
CA GLN A 74 -16.32 14.43 -14.49
C GLN A 74 -16.43 14.85 -13.03
N GLY A 75 -16.11 13.97 -12.08
CA GLY A 75 -16.16 14.28 -10.64
C GLY A 75 -15.36 15.54 -10.26
N GLY A 76 -14.21 15.76 -10.91
CA GLY A 76 -13.34 16.92 -10.68
C GLY A 76 -13.79 18.25 -11.29
N ARG A 77 -14.93 18.28 -12.01
CA ARG A 77 -15.49 19.50 -12.61
C ARG A 77 -16.72 19.97 -11.82
N ALA A 78 -17.91 19.83 -12.40
CA ALA A 78 -19.14 20.36 -11.83
C ALA A 78 -19.41 19.85 -10.39
N PRO A 79 -19.23 18.56 -10.05
CA PRO A 79 -19.43 18.09 -8.68
C PRO A 79 -18.45 18.71 -7.68
N ALA A 80 -17.15 18.77 -8.01
CA ALA A 80 -16.14 19.40 -7.16
C ALA A 80 -16.37 20.91 -6.97
N GLN A 81 -16.81 21.63 -8.02
CA GLN A 81 -17.14 23.05 -7.90
C GLN A 81 -18.37 23.29 -7.01
N ALA A 82 -19.40 22.45 -7.15
CA ALA A 82 -20.58 22.51 -6.29
C ALA A 82 -20.25 22.18 -4.84
N PHE A 83 -19.38 21.19 -4.60
CA PHE A 83 -18.83 20.91 -3.27
C PHE A 83 -18.15 22.15 -2.69
N ALA A 84 -17.25 22.80 -3.45
CA ALA A 84 -16.55 23.99 -2.97
C ALA A 84 -17.51 25.15 -2.65
N ALA A 85 -18.50 25.38 -3.51
CA ALA A 85 -19.50 26.42 -3.30
C ALA A 85 -20.31 26.18 -2.02
N PHE A 86 -20.77 24.94 -1.79
CA PHE A 86 -21.48 24.56 -0.58
C PHE A 86 -20.59 24.66 0.66
N MET A 87 -19.39 24.06 0.62
CA MET A 87 -18.50 23.97 1.77
C MET A 87 -17.98 25.33 2.22
N ARG A 88 -17.72 26.27 1.31
CA ARG A 88 -17.37 27.67 1.67
C ARG A 88 -18.40 28.30 2.60
N TYR A 89 -19.67 28.00 2.42
CA TYR A 89 -20.72 28.46 3.31
C TYR A 89 -20.86 27.56 4.55
N ALA A 90 -20.86 26.25 4.37
CA ALA A 90 -21.11 25.27 5.44
C ALA A 90 -20.07 25.33 6.58
N VAL A 91 -18.81 25.64 6.27
CA VAL A 91 -17.73 25.72 7.28
C VAL A 91 -17.29 27.14 7.61
N LYS A 92 -18.03 28.17 7.16
CA LYS A 92 -17.60 29.58 7.29
C LYS A 92 -17.38 30.02 8.75
N ASP A 93 -18.20 29.53 9.67
CA ASP A 93 -18.14 29.88 11.10
C ASP A 93 -17.40 28.82 11.94
N ARG A 94 -16.72 27.86 11.31
CA ARG A 94 -15.94 26.80 11.98
C ARG A 94 -14.44 27.14 12.01
N PRO A 95 -13.70 26.77 13.06
CA PRO A 95 -12.25 26.96 13.13
C PRO A 95 -11.53 26.21 12.01
N ILE A 96 -10.45 26.80 11.49
CA ILE A 96 -9.56 26.15 10.52
C ILE A 96 -8.76 25.10 11.29
N GLU A 97 -9.10 23.83 11.09
CA GLU A 97 -8.41 22.69 11.67
C GLU A 97 -7.55 22.04 10.58
N GLU A 98 -6.26 21.92 10.86
CA GLU A 98 -5.37 21.06 10.09
C GLU A 98 -5.72 19.60 10.39
N PHE A 99 -5.53 18.72 9.41
CA PHE A 99 -5.74 17.30 9.65
C PHE A 99 -4.58 16.73 10.45
N GLU A 100 -4.87 15.89 11.43
CA GLU A 100 -3.87 15.12 12.16
C GLU A 100 -3.31 14.02 11.26
N THR A 101 -2.37 14.38 10.37
CA THR A 101 -1.70 13.47 9.43
C THR A 101 -0.30 13.07 9.87
N GLU A 102 0.24 13.68 10.93
CA GLU A 102 1.51 13.26 11.52
C GLU A 102 1.34 11.91 12.20
N VAL A 103 1.65 10.86 11.47
CA VAL A 103 1.73 9.52 12.02
C VAL A 103 3.19 9.16 12.21
N GLN A 104 3.59 8.90 13.45
CA GLN A 104 4.77 8.10 13.70
C GLN A 104 4.51 6.69 13.17
N VAL A 105 5.10 6.38 12.02
CA VAL A 105 5.10 5.02 11.50
C VAL A 105 5.85 4.17 12.53
N PRO A 106 5.28 3.06 13.02
CA PRO A 106 6.02 2.16 13.88
C PRO A 106 7.29 1.69 13.16
N GLU A 107 8.42 1.71 13.85
CA GLU A 107 9.77 1.43 13.33
C GLU A 107 9.82 0.13 12.50
N TRP A 108 9.10 -0.91 12.94
CA TRP A 108 9.00 -2.21 12.24
C TRP A 108 8.41 -2.17 10.83
N GLN A 109 7.67 -1.12 10.44
CA GLN A 109 7.17 -0.96 9.07
C GLN A 109 8.17 -0.20 8.18
N LEU A 110 9.14 0.49 8.77
CA LEU A 110 10.23 1.14 8.05
C LEU A 110 11.34 0.13 7.72
N ASP A 111 11.62 -0.80 8.65
CA ASP A 111 12.69 -1.78 8.52
C ASP A 111 12.44 -2.80 7.37
N GLU A 112 11.21 -3.29 7.18
CA GLU A 112 10.91 -4.33 6.18
C GLU A 112 11.02 -3.86 4.71
N GLU A 113 10.74 -2.58 4.43
CA GLU A 113 10.80 -2.03 3.06
C GLU A 113 12.20 -1.52 2.69
N ASP A 114 12.96 -0.97 3.64
CA ASP A 114 14.34 -0.51 3.42
C ASP A 114 15.31 -1.69 3.27
N ASP A 115 15.20 -2.74 4.10
CA ASP A 115 16.04 -3.95 3.99
C ASP A 115 15.84 -4.68 2.65
N PHE A 116 14.60 -4.67 2.13
CA PHE A 116 14.28 -5.31 0.86
C PHE A 116 14.80 -4.53 -0.36
N PHE A 117 14.85 -3.19 -0.28
CA PHE A 117 15.21 -2.35 -1.42
C PHE A 117 16.71 -2.01 -1.48
N PHE A 118 17.37 -1.90 -0.33
CA PHE A 118 18.80 -1.57 -0.25
C PHE A 118 19.70 -2.78 -0.03
N GLY A 119 19.15 -3.92 0.39
CA GLY A 119 19.94 -5.05 0.86
C GLY A 119 20.67 -4.70 2.14
N ASP A 120 20.92 -5.68 3.00
CA ASP A 120 21.79 -5.47 4.15
C ASP A 120 23.19 -5.06 3.62
N PRO A 121 23.78 -3.93 4.04
CA PRO A 121 25.14 -3.59 3.65
C PRO A 121 26.16 -4.69 4.00
N ASP A 122 25.83 -5.58 4.94
CA ASP A 122 26.63 -6.75 5.32
C ASP A 122 26.47 -7.95 4.35
N ASP A 123 25.50 -7.93 3.42
CA ASP A 123 25.26 -8.98 2.42
C ASP A 123 26.04 -8.79 1.10
N TYR A 124 26.94 -7.79 1.05
CA TYR A 124 27.85 -7.62 -0.10
C TYR A 124 28.98 -8.65 -0.08
N TYR A 125 28.81 -9.71 -0.87
CA TYR A 125 29.86 -10.70 -1.13
C TYR A 125 30.90 -10.18 -2.14
N TYR A 126 32.17 -10.17 -1.76
CA TYR A 126 33.28 -9.96 -2.70
C TYR A 126 33.79 -11.31 -3.20
N ILE A 127 34.08 -11.44 -4.50
CA ILE A 127 34.69 -12.65 -5.08
C ILE A 127 36.13 -12.32 -5.45
N ASP A 128 37.09 -13.12 -5.00
CA ASP A 128 38.50 -12.95 -5.37
C ASP A 128 38.76 -13.34 -6.85
N GLU A 129 39.94 -13.01 -7.37
CA GLU A 129 40.33 -13.36 -8.75
C GLU A 129 40.39 -14.90 -9.00
N GLN A 130 40.34 -15.71 -7.94
CA GLN A 130 40.35 -17.17 -7.99
C GLN A 130 38.94 -17.77 -7.86
N GLY A 131 37.90 -16.93 -7.77
CA GLY A 131 36.51 -17.36 -7.70
C GLY A 131 36.03 -17.82 -6.32
N ASN A 132 36.78 -17.54 -5.26
CA ASN A 132 36.37 -17.84 -3.89
C ASN A 132 35.62 -16.66 -3.27
N LEU A 133 34.66 -17.00 -2.40
CA LEU A 133 33.85 -16.03 -1.67
C LEU A 133 34.67 -15.42 -0.52
N ILE A 134 34.84 -14.10 -0.53
CA ILE A 134 35.33 -13.33 0.60
C ILE A 134 34.10 -12.88 1.40
N GLU A 135 33.90 -13.48 2.57
CA GLU A 135 32.94 -12.96 3.55
C GLU A 135 33.46 -11.61 4.08
N PRO A 136 32.64 -10.54 4.12
CA PRO A 136 33.04 -9.32 4.80
C PRO A 136 33.26 -9.67 6.27
N GLY A 137 34.52 -9.72 6.68
CA GLY A 137 34.89 -10.05 8.04
C GLY A 137 34.27 -9.05 9.01
N ARG A 138 33.52 -9.55 10.00
CA ARG A 138 33.21 -8.82 11.23
C ARG A 138 34.46 -8.11 11.71
N SER A 139 34.44 -6.79 11.69
CA SER A 139 35.47 -5.97 12.30
C SER A 139 35.38 -6.08 13.82
N GLU A 140 36.03 -7.07 14.42
CA GLU A 140 36.41 -7.01 15.83
C GLU A 140 37.73 -6.23 15.95
N GLY A 141 37.65 -4.99 16.40
CA GLY A 141 38.74 -4.28 17.07
C GLY A 141 38.17 -3.58 18.29
N PRO A 142 38.90 -3.52 19.43
CA PRO A 142 40.12 -2.71 19.44
C PRO A 142 41.26 -3.17 20.37
N GLY A 143 42.50 -2.87 19.97
CA GLY A 143 43.56 -2.39 20.89
C GLY A 143 44.19 -3.38 21.89
N GLY A 144 45.33 -3.97 21.47
CA GLY A 144 46.57 -4.12 22.25
C GLY A 144 46.54 -4.77 23.65
N ALA A 145 47.07 -6.01 23.75
CA ALA A 145 48.19 -6.41 24.62
C ALA A 145 48.25 -7.94 24.78
N LEU A 146 49.43 -8.54 24.50
CA LEU A 146 49.84 -9.86 25.01
C LEU A 146 50.32 -9.70 26.47
N PRO A 147 50.13 -10.67 27.39
CA PRO A 147 51.02 -11.84 27.46
C PRO A 147 50.40 -13.19 27.92
N GLU A 148 51.12 -14.30 27.66
CA GLU A 148 50.89 -15.70 28.11
C GLU A 148 51.38 -15.96 29.59
N PRO A 149 51.44 -17.19 30.19
CA PRO A 149 51.05 -18.56 29.76
C PRO A 149 50.37 -19.51 30.82
N ARG A 150 49.66 -20.51 30.28
CA ARG A 150 49.39 -21.93 30.71
C ARG A 150 49.12 -22.31 32.19
N ASP A 151 48.08 -23.12 32.41
CA ASP A 151 48.24 -24.50 32.93
C ASP A 151 47.06 -25.45 32.59
N GLN A 152 47.35 -26.76 32.63
CA GLN A 152 46.61 -27.90 32.08
C GLN A 152 45.62 -28.56 33.08
N SER A 153 44.49 -29.11 32.58
CA SER A 153 44.00 -30.49 32.85
C SER A 153 42.57 -30.73 32.30
N GLU A 154 42.39 -31.71 31.41
CA GLU A 154 41.55 -32.94 31.58
C GLU A 154 40.03 -32.72 31.38
N GLN A 155 39.21 -33.55 30.73
CA GLN A 155 39.32 -34.82 30.01
C GLN A 155 37.97 -35.07 29.32
N ASP A 156 38.04 -35.64 28.12
CA ASP A 156 37.20 -36.74 27.63
C ASP A 156 35.67 -36.56 27.40
N SER A 157 35.26 -36.75 26.14
CA SER A 157 34.44 -37.89 25.68
C SER A 157 33.47 -37.54 24.54
N GLY A 158 33.38 -38.43 23.54
CA GLY A 158 32.11 -38.73 22.88
C GLY A 158 31.89 -38.13 21.48
N VAL A 159 32.22 -38.95 20.48
CA VAL A 159 31.85 -38.86 19.07
C VAL A 159 30.32 -38.81 18.85
N GLU A 160 29.82 -37.92 17.97
CA GLU A 160 28.88 -38.29 16.89
C GLU A 160 28.89 -37.26 15.75
N VAL A 161 29.53 -37.62 14.62
CA VAL A 161 29.43 -36.86 13.37
C VAL A 161 28.12 -37.23 12.70
N THR A 162 27.05 -36.48 12.99
CA THR A 162 25.82 -36.56 12.20
C THR A 162 26.03 -35.80 10.90
N ARG A 163 25.97 -36.53 9.77
CA ARG A 163 26.00 -35.96 8.42
C ARG A 163 24.93 -34.85 8.30
N PRO A 164 25.23 -33.68 7.72
CA PRO A 164 24.19 -32.70 7.45
C PRO A 164 23.18 -33.32 6.48
N GLN A 165 21.91 -33.39 6.92
CA GLN A 165 20.80 -33.71 6.03
C GLN A 165 20.74 -32.60 4.98
N GLN A 166 20.83 -32.99 3.71
CA GLN A 166 20.58 -32.09 2.59
C GLN A 166 19.21 -31.42 2.80
N PRO A 167 19.08 -30.09 2.60
CA PRO A 167 17.78 -29.46 2.61
C PRO A 167 16.92 -30.15 1.56
N ARG A 168 15.83 -30.74 2.03
CA ARG A 168 14.85 -31.42 1.21
C ARG A 168 14.28 -30.36 0.27
N VAL A 169 14.70 -30.37 -1.00
CA VAL A 169 14.12 -29.53 -2.04
C VAL A 169 12.61 -29.78 -2.01
N GLN A 170 11.87 -28.81 -1.50
CA GLN A 170 10.42 -28.85 -1.52
C GLN A 170 10.04 -28.77 -2.99
N ARG A 171 9.68 -29.91 -3.57
CA ARG A 171 9.14 -29.96 -4.93
C ARG A 171 7.89 -29.09 -4.92
N VAL A 172 7.98 -27.95 -5.60
CA VAL A 172 6.83 -27.11 -5.91
C VAL A 172 5.80 -28.03 -6.60
N PRO A 173 4.58 -28.18 -6.07
CA PRO A 173 3.55 -28.93 -6.77
C PRO A 173 3.30 -28.28 -8.13
N PRO A 174 3.08 -29.05 -9.20
CA PRO A 174 2.79 -28.45 -10.50
C PRO A 174 1.59 -27.51 -10.37
N PRO A 175 1.57 -26.41 -11.14
CA PRO A 175 0.42 -25.50 -11.12
C PRO A 175 -0.84 -26.31 -11.40
N ARG A 176 -1.87 -26.11 -10.57
CA ARG A 176 -3.19 -26.69 -10.83
C ARG A 176 -3.63 -26.24 -12.23
N PRO A 177 -4.22 -27.12 -13.05
CA PRO A 177 -4.75 -26.70 -14.33
C PRO A 177 -5.74 -25.56 -14.11
N GLN A 178 -5.43 -24.40 -14.69
CA GLN A 178 -6.39 -23.31 -14.79
C GLN A 178 -7.59 -23.85 -15.57
N PRO A 179 -8.84 -23.60 -15.12
CA PRO A 179 -9.99 -23.92 -15.96
C PRO A 179 -9.79 -23.18 -17.28
N SER A 180 -9.81 -23.92 -18.38
CA SER A 180 -9.70 -23.37 -19.72
C SER A 180 -10.88 -22.44 -19.96
N THR A 181 -10.66 -21.13 -19.80
CA THR A 181 -11.57 -20.14 -20.34
C THR A 181 -11.45 -20.25 -21.86
N GLY A 182 -12.49 -20.80 -22.48
CA GLY A 182 -12.57 -20.88 -23.93
C GLY A 182 -12.40 -19.47 -24.50
N ARG A 183 -11.39 -19.29 -25.34
CA ARG A 183 -11.20 -18.06 -26.10
C ARG A 183 -12.46 -17.85 -26.96
N GLY A 184 -13.24 -16.83 -26.66
CA GLY A 184 -14.31 -16.36 -27.55
C GLY A 184 -13.70 -15.92 -28.89
N GLU A 185 -14.45 -16.09 -29.98
CA GLU A 185 -13.98 -15.93 -31.37
C GLU A 185 -13.34 -14.55 -31.68
N ASP A 186 -13.54 -13.53 -30.83
CA ASP A 186 -13.06 -12.16 -31.04
C ASP A 186 -11.91 -11.69 -30.11
N GLY A 187 -11.31 -12.58 -29.31
CA GLY A 187 -10.06 -12.27 -28.58
C GLY A 187 -10.16 -11.26 -27.41
N ALA A 188 -11.37 -10.91 -26.95
CA ALA A 188 -11.57 -10.16 -25.71
C ALA A 188 -11.57 -11.09 -24.47
N PRO A 189 -11.09 -10.64 -23.29
CA PRO A 189 -11.21 -11.43 -22.05
C PRO A 189 -12.70 -11.66 -21.74
N GLN A 190 -13.07 -12.89 -21.42
CA GLN A 190 -14.44 -13.23 -21.02
C GLN A 190 -14.82 -12.41 -19.77
N ALA A 191 -15.96 -11.73 -19.85
CA ALA A 191 -16.53 -11.03 -18.71
C ALA A 191 -16.78 -12.01 -17.57
N ILE A 192 -16.64 -11.51 -16.35
CA ILE A 192 -16.97 -12.21 -15.11
C ILE A 192 -18.37 -12.85 -15.25
N ASP A 193 -18.46 -14.12 -14.91
CA ASP A 193 -19.65 -14.95 -15.02
C ASP A 193 -20.78 -14.47 -14.11
N ASP A 194 -22.02 -14.59 -14.58
CA ASP A 194 -23.22 -14.13 -13.87
C ASP A 194 -23.36 -14.82 -12.50
N ASP A 195 -22.92 -16.08 -12.37
CA ASP A 195 -22.89 -16.84 -11.12
C ASP A 195 -21.98 -16.19 -10.06
N PHE A 196 -20.83 -15.63 -10.47
CA PHE A 196 -19.96 -14.89 -9.55
C PHE A 196 -20.60 -13.56 -9.14
N LEU A 197 -21.25 -12.88 -10.08
CA LEU A 197 -21.93 -11.61 -9.78
C LEU A 197 -23.08 -11.83 -8.78
N ASP A 198 -23.87 -12.89 -8.94
CA ASP A 198 -24.98 -13.21 -8.04
C ASP A 198 -24.52 -13.56 -6.61
N GLY A 199 -23.36 -14.22 -6.48
CA GLY A 199 -22.73 -14.49 -5.18
C GLY A 199 -22.23 -13.24 -4.46
N VAL A 200 -21.71 -12.24 -5.19
CA VAL A 200 -21.17 -11.00 -4.61
C VAL A 200 -22.27 -9.99 -4.28
N ILE A 201 -23.35 -9.93 -5.08
CA ILE A 201 -24.49 -9.04 -4.85
C ILE A 201 -25.53 -9.61 -3.88
N GLY A 202 -25.33 -10.84 -3.41
CA GLY A 202 -26.16 -11.46 -2.37
C GLY A 202 -27.60 -11.71 -2.82
N ARG A 203 -27.80 -12.00 -4.12
CA ARG A 203 -29.14 -12.30 -4.67
C ARG A 203 -29.63 -13.71 -4.33
N ASP A 204 -28.75 -14.60 -3.88
CA ASP A 204 -29.10 -15.90 -3.34
C ASP A 204 -29.08 -15.90 -1.80
N ARG A 205 -30.11 -15.29 -1.20
CA ARG A 205 -30.61 -15.62 0.15
C ARG A 205 -32.10 -15.42 0.26
#